data_AF-A0A8D5U2Z9-F1
#
_entry.id   AF-A0A8D5U2Z9-F1
#
_cell.length_a   1.000
_cell.length_b   1.000
_cell.length_c   1.000
_cell.angle_alpha   90.00
_cell.angle_beta   90.00
_cell.angle_gamma   90.00
#
_symmetry.space_group_name_H-M   'P 1'
#
loop_
_entity.id
_entity.type
_entity.pdbx_description
1 polymer ?
#
loop_
_entity_poly.entity_id
_entity_poly.type
_entity_poly.pdbx_seq_one_letter_code
_entity_poly.pdbx_strand_id
1 'polypeptide(L)' 'MPINDPVKAQIVRKRLLEKKICRNCGATNSVEASKCRRCHSKNLRLKRKELASKKSA' A
#
# COMPACT_ATOMS: atom_id res chain seq x y z
N MET A 1 -0.67 12.68 13.73
CA MET A 1 -0.65 13.93 12.96
C MET A 1 -1.92 14.01 12.12
N PRO A 2 -2.90 14.86 12.50
CA PRO A 2 -4.02 15.14 11.61
C PRO A 2 -3.51 16.05 10.50
N ILE A 3 -3.40 15.51 9.29
CA ILE A 3 -3.15 16.31 8.09
C ILE A 3 -4.54 16.74 7.61
N ASN A 4 -4.99 17.92 8.03
CA ASN A 4 -6.31 18.46 7.63
C ASN A 4 -6.29 19.04 6.20
N ASP A 5 -5.11 19.28 5.62
CA ASP A 5 -4.98 19.72 4.23
C ASP A 5 -5.30 18.56 3.26
N PRO A 6 -6.34 18.68 2.40
CA PRO A 6 -6.75 17.61 1.49
C PRO A 6 -5.64 17.23 0.49
N VAL A 7 -4.84 18.21 0.05
CA VAL A 7 -3.72 18.00 -0.88
C VAL A 7 -2.62 17.14 -0.23
N LYS A 8 -2.21 17.49 0.99
CA LYS A 8 -1.18 16.74 1.72
C LYS A 8 -1.65 15.32 2.05
N ALA A 9 -2.93 15.16 2.40
CA ALA A 9 -3.53 13.85 2.64
C ALA A 9 -3.48 12.96 1.38
N GLN A 10 -3.77 13.52 0.21
CA GLN A 10 -3.64 12.78 -1.07
C GLN A 10 -2.19 12.36 -1.35
N ILE A 11 -1.22 13.25 -1.17
CA ILE A 11 0.20 12.94 -1.38
C ILE A 11 0.65 11.77 -0.49
N VAL A 12 0.25 11.80 0.79
CA VAL A 12 0.55 10.72 1.73
C VAL A 12 -0.13 9.42 1.33
N ARG A 13 -1.41 9.46 0.93
CA ARG A 13 -2.14 8.28 0.42
C ARG A 13 -1.42 7.64 -0.77
N LYS A 14 -1.02 8.45 -1.77
CA LYS A 14 -0.26 7.96 -2.92
C LYS A 14 1.06 7.31 -2.50
N ARG A 15 1.85 7.99 -1.66
CA ARG A 15 3.16 7.46 -1.22
C ARG A 15 3.09 6.20 -0.35
N LEU A 16 2.05 6.05 0.48
CA LEU A 16 2.01 4.98 1.48
C LEU A 16 1.12 3.80 1.10
N LEU A 17 0.04 4.05 0.36
CA LEU A 17 -1.03 3.07 0.11
C LEU A 17 -1.09 2.61 -1.34
N GLU A 18 -0.72 3.44 -2.31
CA GLU A 18 -0.64 3.04 -3.73
C GLU A 18 0.63 2.23 -3.98
N LYS A 19 0.66 1.01 -3.44
CA LYS A 19 1.75 0.04 -3.62
C LYS A 19 1.18 -1.38 -3.65
N LYS A 20 1.91 -2.28 -4.31
CA LYS A 20 1.64 -3.72 -4.27
C LYS A 20 2.53 -4.39 -3.22
N ILE A 21 2.04 -5.43 -2.56
CA ILE A 21 2.79 -6.24 -1.60
C ILE A 21 2.85 -7.66 -2.14
N CYS A 22 4.02 -8.28 -2.16
CA CYS A 22 4.14 -9.68 -2.53
C CYS A 22 3.53 -10.60 -1.45
N ARG A 23 2.68 -11.55 -1.85
CA ARG A 23 2.10 -12.54 -0.92
C ARG A 23 3.12 -13.56 -0.41
N ASN A 24 4.21 -13.79 -1.15
CA ASN A 24 5.20 -14.80 -0.82
C ASN A 24 6.30 -14.24 0.11
N CYS A 25 6.85 -13.07 -0.21
CA CYS A 25 7.99 -12.50 0.54
C CYS A 25 7.69 -11.17 1.26
N GLY A 26 6.46 -10.65 1.16
CA GLY A 26 6.08 -9.39 1.83
C GLY A 26 6.70 -8.12 1.25
N ALA A 27 7.51 -8.20 0.19
CA ALA A 27 8.15 -7.02 -0.39
C ALA A 27 7.13 -6.03 -0.97
N THR A 28 7.37 -4.73 -0.74
CA THR A 28 6.55 -3.65 -1.27
C THR A 28 7.04 -3.24 -2.66
N ASN A 29 6.24 -3.44 -3.69
CA ASN A 29 6.52 -3.13 -5.09
C ASN A 29 5.69 -1.94 -5.58
N SER A 30 6.08 -1.37 -6.73
CA SER A 30 5.28 -0.35 -7.42
C SER A 30 3.89 -0.87 -7.80
N VAL A 31 2.92 0.02 -7.98
CA VAL A 31 1.56 -0.33 -8.42
C VAL A 31 1.58 -0.97 -9.80
N GLU A 32 2.45 -0.50 -10.68
CA GLU A 32 2.58 -0.98 -12.06
C GLU A 32 3.47 -2.22 -12.18
N ALA A 33 4.06 -2.69 -11.07
CA ALA A 33 4.92 -3.86 -11.09
C ALA A 33 4.12 -5.13 -11.49
N SER A 34 4.66 -5.84 -12.48
CA SER A 34 4.17 -7.14 -12.95
C SER A 34 4.74 -8.32 -12.15
N LYS A 35 5.92 -8.14 -11.55
CA LYS A 35 6.60 -9.14 -10.71
C LYS A 35 7.22 -8.53 -9.46
N CYS A 36 7.42 -9.34 -8.43
CA CYS A 36 8.11 -8.91 -7.21
C CYS A 36 9.60 -8.65 -7.47
N ARG A 37 10.14 -7.53 -6.99
CA ARG A 37 11.57 -7.19 -7.12
C ARG A 37 12.54 -8.07 -6.34
N ARG A 38 12.05 -8.88 -5.38
CA ARG A 38 12.90 -9.74 -4.52
C ARG A 38 12.84 -11.20 -4.95
N CYS A 39 11.64 -11.78 -5.02
CA CYS A 39 11.46 -13.20 -5.33
C CYS A 39 10.95 -13.48 -6.75
N HIS A 40 10.75 -12.44 -7.58
CA HIS A 40 10.23 -12.54 -8.95
C HIS A 40 8.85 -13.21 -9.12
N SER A 41 8.17 -13.58 -8.03
CA SER A 41 6.80 -14.08 -8.05
C SER A 41 5.83 -13.02 -8.58
N LYS A 42 4.82 -13.46 -9.34
CA LYS A 42 3.73 -12.62 -9.86
C LYS A 42 2.56 -12.51 -8.89
N ASN A 43 2.61 -13.23 -7.75
CA ASN A 43 1.60 -13.17 -6.69
C ASN A 43 1.72 -11.90 -5.85
N LEU A 44 1.30 -10.78 -6.43
CA LEU A 44 1.24 -9.46 -5.82
C LEU A 44 -0.20 -9.13 -5.42
N ARG A 45 -0.40 -8.50 -4.26
CA ARG A 45 -1.69 -7.94 -3.83
C ARG A 45 -1.58 -6.43 -3.71
N LEU A 46 -2.67 -5.70 -3.93
CA LEU A 46 -2.73 -4.29 -3.57
C LEU A 46 -2.73 -4.13 -2.04
N LYS A 47 -2.07 -3.07 -1.55
CA LYS A 47 -2.14 -2.72 -0.13
C LYS A 47 -3.53 -2.19 0.21
N ARG A 48 -4.04 -2.53 1.39
CA ARG A 48 -5.36 -2.07 1.86
C ARG A 48 -5.34 -0.53 1.95
N LYS A 49 -6.34 0.11 1.36
CA LYS A 49 -6.48 1.57 1.34
C LYS A 49 -7.12 2.12 2.62
N GLU A 50 -7.96 1.32 3.27
CA GLU A 50 -8.59 1.67 4.53
C GLU A 50 -7.63 1.39 5.69
N LEU A 51 -7.55 2.35 6.61
CA LEU A 51 -6.99 2.10 7.94
C LEU A 51 -7.87 1.03 8.58
N ALA A 52 -7.27 0.07 9.29
CA ALA A 52 -8.06 -0.90 10.03
C ALA A 52 -8.91 -0.12 11.04
N SER A 53 -10.18 0.07 10.73
CA SER A 53 -11.16 0.66 11.63
C SER A 53 -11.10 -0.18 12.90
N LYS A 54 -10.58 0.39 13.99
CA LYS A 54 -10.74 -0.24 15.30
C LYS A 54 -12.25 -0.31 15.48
N LYS A 55 -12.82 -1.51 15.51
CA LYS A 55 -14.18 -1.69 15.99
C LYS A 55 -14.15 -1.18 17.42
N SER A 56 -14.72 -0.01 17.67
CA SER A 56 -15.05 0.45 19.01
C SER A 56 -16.04 -0.56 19.57
N ALA A 57 -15.59 -1.34 20.54
CA ALA A 57 -16.44 -2.22 21.34
C ALA A 57 -17.44 -1.40 22.15
#